data_AF-A0A9Q3ZZL9-F1
#
_entry.id   AF-A0A9Q3ZZL9-F1
#
_cell.length_a   1.000
_cell.length_b   1.000
_cell.length_c   1.000
_cell.angle_alpha   90.00
_cell.angle_beta   90.00
_cell.angle_gamma   90.00
#
_symmetry.space_group_name_H-M   'P 1'
#
loop_
_entity.id
_entity.type
_entity.pdbx_description
1 polymer ?
#
loop_
_entity_poly.entity_id
_entity_poly.type
_entity_poly.pdbx_seq_one_letter_code
_entity_poly.pdbx_strand_id
1 'polypeptide(L)'
;MPVNKTNATRFPQTALVGFSATRGEEYFPVGKKGEKPKAIINAFNAAERRFGEHFDVSTHAAVIKMMMLRFGQSPADVFDRVTPVAGGYNVIMKDEFKLHLTQDELQRAARASGFVGNDRGAIQNASFIFAAFVKRKQLEGTRASKSNSFEAVLTRTREGETPQRLLNGMGMVGFMRYVESNEMRGKDAVGVVGVRNFGSALVLEGVKHDHQRQEPLGHHYGYMLAGEESADDERWVEPGSASVSSVPVGVKPGDIWGGFYQGVEGNCVTVSAIKAAMMKFGQNPSGIYRNIRKTASGYKVTMRDGHSLHLTFKELQKAEQASNLKGADKNLIKDANFLYAVSAKRAQRENNEFRAKGSFEAAMGTLNDGEFPGEAFRRLGLYAYTRPSTAQELADGALGTLASTEHSVAVVNGNLDFYGSKWSLAASEWKNTGYRAIKLVGAS
;
A
#
# COMPACT_ATOMS: atom_id res chain seq x y z
N MET A 1 -86.46 4.34 3.59
CA MET A 1 -85.34 4.95 4.35
C MET A 1 -84.08 4.14 4.08
N PRO A 2 -82.90 4.76 3.93
CA PRO A 2 -81.79 4.19 3.16
C PRO A 2 -80.77 3.42 4.00
N VAL A 3 -80.09 2.51 3.31
CA VAL A 3 -79.01 1.62 3.78
C VAL A 3 -77.71 2.40 3.90
N ASN A 4 -77.06 2.38 5.07
CA ASN A 4 -75.75 3.00 5.28
C ASN A 4 -74.65 1.94 5.42
N LYS A 5 -73.63 2.06 4.55
CA LYS A 5 -72.47 1.18 4.42
C LYS A 5 -71.39 1.54 5.44
N THR A 6 -70.71 0.50 5.90
CA THR A 6 -69.55 0.47 6.80
C THR A 6 -68.32 1.21 6.26
N ASN A 7 -67.70 2.07 7.07
CA ASN A 7 -66.38 2.66 6.82
C ASN A 7 -65.28 1.84 7.52
N ALA A 8 -64.40 1.23 6.72
CA ALA A 8 -63.15 0.64 7.17
C ALA A 8 -62.05 1.71 7.29
N THR A 9 -61.38 1.72 8.43
CA THR A 9 -60.25 2.58 8.77
C THR A 9 -59.02 2.25 7.93
N ARG A 10 -58.47 3.27 7.23
CA ARG A 10 -57.23 3.19 6.44
C ARG A 10 -56.00 3.20 7.35
N PHE A 11 -55.12 2.21 7.18
CA PHE A 11 -53.71 2.28 7.57
C PHE A 11 -52.92 3.13 6.54
N PRO A 12 -51.93 3.92 6.94
CA PRO A 12 -51.12 4.69 6.00
C PRO A 12 -50.17 3.76 5.21
N GLN A 13 -50.27 3.82 3.89
CA GLN A 13 -49.33 3.20 2.95
C GLN A 13 -47.94 3.81 3.12
N THR A 14 -46.99 2.98 3.51
CA THR A 14 -45.55 3.23 3.41
C THR A 14 -45.20 3.49 1.95
N ALA A 15 -44.59 4.65 1.70
CA ALA A 15 -44.13 5.05 0.38
C ALA A 15 -43.03 4.09 -0.10
N LEU A 16 -43.39 3.15 -0.99
CA LEU A 16 -42.47 2.52 -1.92
C LEU A 16 -41.96 3.60 -2.87
N VAL A 17 -40.79 4.16 -2.59
CA VAL A 17 -40.07 4.99 -3.57
C VAL A 17 -39.56 4.05 -4.66
N GLY A 18 -40.31 3.98 -5.75
CA GLY A 18 -39.93 3.26 -6.96
C GLY A 18 -38.66 3.84 -7.57
N PHE A 19 -37.70 2.96 -7.87
CA PHE A 19 -36.60 3.26 -8.78
C PHE A 19 -37.17 3.58 -10.17
N SER A 20 -37.20 4.86 -10.54
CA SER A 20 -37.22 5.26 -11.95
C SER A 20 -35.77 5.35 -12.41
N ALA A 21 -35.29 4.28 -13.04
CA ALA A 21 -34.02 4.30 -13.76
C ALA A 21 -34.20 5.12 -15.04
N THR A 22 -33.82 6.39 -15.00
CA THR A 22 -33.56 7.17 -16.21
C THR A 22 -32.34 6.59 -16.92
N ARG A 23 -32.48 6.35 -18.22
CA ARG A 23 -31.44 5.90 -19.15
C ARG A 23 -30.19 6.78 -19.03
N GLY A 24 -29.04 6.17 -18.70
CA GLY A 24 -27.73 6.68 -19.09
C GLY A 24 -26.99 7.64 -18.15
N GLU A 25 -27.21 7.63 -16.84
CA GLU A 25 -26.24 8.28 -15.95
C GLU A 25 -24.94 7.47 -15.90
N GLU A 26 -23.91 7.96 -16.59
CA GLU A 26 -22.53 7.49 -16.47
C GLU A 26 -22.08 7.60 -14.99
N TYR A 27 -21.50 6.53 -14.47
CA TYR A 27 -21.02 6.50 -13.09
C TYR A 27 -19.76 7.35 -12.95
N PHE A 28 -19.87 8.56 -12.40
CA PHE A 28 -18.71 9.44 -12.22
C PHE A 28 -18.21 9.47 -10.77
N PRO A 29 -16.88 9.33 -10.55
CA PRO A 29 -16.25 9.73 -9.28
C PRO A 29 -16.57 11.20 -8.95
N VAL A 30 -16.98 11.48 -7.71
CA VAL A 30 -17.39 12.82 -7.26
C VAL A 30 -16.33 13.45 -6.35
N GLY A 31 -16.12 14.76 -6.46
CA GLY A 31 -15.25 15.55 -5.57
C GLY A 31 -13.96 16.03 -6.23
N LYS A 32 -13.36 17.10 -5.68
CA LYS A 32 -12.10 17.64 -6.18
C LYS A 32 -10.92 16.80 -5.69
N LYS A 33 -9.89 16.63 -6.54
CA LYS A 33 -8.64 15.95 -6.18
C LYS A 33 -8.03 16.57 -4.91
N GLY A 34 -7.67 15.74 -3.95
CA GLY A 34 -7.09 16.14 -2.66
C GLY A 34 -8.09 16.59 -1.60
N GLU A 35 -9.40 16.63 -1.89
CA GLU A 35 -10.41 17.03 -0.92
C GLU A 35 -10.62 15.93 0.13
N LYS A 36 -10.52 16.28 1.42
CA LYS A 36 -10.81 15.37 2.53
C LYS A 36 -12.31 15.32 2.79
N PRO A 37 -12.87 14.14 3.17
CA PRO A 37 -14.28 14.08 3.53
C PRO A 37 -14.55 14.84 4.85
N LYS A 38 -15.49 15.79 4.84
CA LYS A 38 -15.78 16.66 6.00
C LYS A 38 -16.54 15.99 7.14
N ALA A 39 -17.30 14.94 6.85
CA ALA A 39 -18.18 14.25 7.83
C ALA A 39 -18.20 12.74 7.60
N ILE A 40 -17.02 12.13 7.40
CA ILE A 40 -16.91 10.73 6.94
C ILE A 40 -17.64 9.69 7.81
N ILE A 41 -17.79 9.97 9.12
CA ILE A 41 -18.51 9.10 10.05
C ILE A 41 -19.97 8.93 9.59
N ASN A 42 -20.59 10.03 9.14
CA ASN A 42 -22.01 10.12 8.75
C ASN A 42 -22.23 10.09 7.24
N ALA A 43 -21.16 10.22 6.44
CA ALA A 43 -21.24 10.26 4.99
C ALA A 43 -21.86 8.97 4.42
N PHE A 44 -21.33 7.82 4.84
CA PHE A 44 -21.89 6.50 4.56
C PHE A 44 -21.54 5.51 5.67
N ASN A 45 -22.25 4.39 5.80
CA ASN A 45 -21.98 3.28 6.70
C ASN A 45 -22.36 1.97 6.02
N ALA A 46 -21.89 0.85 6.56
CA ALA A 46 -22.47 -0.45 6.23
C ALA A 46 -23.91 -0.51 6.77
N ALA A 47 -24.83 -1.05 5.97
CA ALA A 47 -26.15 -1.42 6.44
C ALA A 47 -26.02 -2.41 7.60
N GLU A 48 -26.86 -2.25 8.63
CA GLU A 48 -26.94 -3.22 9.72
C GLU A 48 -27.37 -4.58 9.20
N ARG A 49 -26.86 -5.63 9.84
CA ARG A 49 -27.20 -7.01 9.53
C ARG A 49 -28.67 -7.26 9.77
N ARG A 50 -29.26 -8.09 8.91
CA ARG A 50 -30.60 -8.64 9.13
C ARG A 50 -30.53 -9.86 10.02
N PHE A 51 -31.63 -10.14 10.73
CA PHE A 51 -31.76 -11.34 11.54
C PHE A 51 -31.48 -12.60 10.68
N GLY A 52 -30.55 -13.45 11.12
CA GLY A 52 -30.14 -14.67 10.41
C GLY A 52 -28.94 -14.53 9.47
N GLU A 53 -28.49 -13.32 9.15
CA GLU A 53 -27.23 -13.12 8.41
C GLU A 53 -26.05 -13.40 9.34
N HIS A 54 -25.03 -14.14 8.89
CA HIS A 54 -23.84 -14.48 9.68
C HIS A 54 -22.60 -13.62 9.34
N PHE A 55 -22.68 -12.78 8.29
CA PHE A 55 -21.60 -11.95 7.76
C PHE A 55 -21.80 -10.45 8.03
N ASP A 56 -20.75 -9.65 7.89
CA ASP A 56 -20.76 -8.20 8.12
C ASP A 56 -19.95 -7.44 7.06
N VAL A 57 -20.54 -6.40 6.45
CA VAL A 57 -19.88 -5.53 5.46
C VAL A 57 -19.26 -4.28 6.09
N SER A 58 -19.33 -4.12 7.42
CA SER A 58 -18.71 -3.02 8.19
C SER A 58 -17.21 -2.88 7.93
N THR A 59 -16.50 -4.00 7.70
CA THR A 59 -15.08 -3.97 7.34
C THR A 59 -14.82 -3.20 6.05
N HIS A 60 -15.65 -3.38 5.03
CA HIS A 60 -15.54 -2.64 3.77
C HIS A 60 -15.73 -1.15 4.00
N ALA A 61 -16.76 -0.76 4.75
CA ALA A 61 -17.01 0.64 5.06
C ALA A 61 -15.86 1.26 5.88
N ALA A 62 -15.41 0.60 6.95
CA ALA A 62 -14.36 1.10 7.83
C ALA A 62 -13.03 1.32 7.09
N VAL A 63 -12.58 0.34 6.29
CA VAL A 63 -11.34 0.45 5.52
C VAL A 63 -11.44 1.51 4.43
N ILE A 64 -12.55 1.58 3.69
CA ILE A 64 -12.73 2.60 2.65
C ILE A 64 -12.74 3.99 3.28
N LYS A 65 -13.40 4.19 4.42
CA LYS A 65 -13.35 5.47 5.16
C LYS A 65 -11.93 5.82 5.57
N MET A 66 -11.16 4.88 6.10
CA MET A 66 -9.76 5.09 6.46
C MET A 66 -8.94 5.50 5.23
N MET A 67 -9.13 4.84 4.08
CA MET A 67 -8.46 5.21 2.83
C MET A 67 -8.86 6.61 2.34
N MET A 68 -10.14 6.96 2.41
CA MET A 68 -10.66 8.27 1.99
C MET A 68 -10.14 9.40 2.90
N LEU A 69 -10.12 9.17 4.21
CA LEU A 69 -9.50 10.07 5.18
C LEU A 69 -7.99 10.21 4.91
N ARG A 70 -7.31 9.10 4.60
CA ARG A 70 -5.85 9.13 4.41
C ARG A 70 -5.42 9.79 3.13
N PHE A 71 -6.05 9.48 2.00
CA PHE A 71 -5.58 9.91 0.68
C PHE A 71 -6.43 11.01 0.05
N GLY A 72 -7.71 11.10 0.40
CA GLY A 72 -8.68 12.01 -0.22
C GLY A 72 -9.96 11.25 -0.58
N GLN A 73 -11.07 11.97 -0.74
CA GLN A 73 -12.39 11.35 -0.82
C GLN A 73 -12.68 10.65 -2.15
N SER A 74 -11.99 10.99 -3.24
CA SER A 74 -12.31 10.44 -4.56
C SER A 74 -11.51 9.16 -4.85
N PRO A 75 -12.02 8.25 -5.70
CA PRO A 75 -11.24 7.13 -6.23
C PRO A 75 -9.90 7.52 -6.83
N ALA A 76 -9.80 8.73 -7.43
CA ALA A 76 -8.56 9.24 -8.00
C ALA A 76 -7.52 9.67 -6.95
N ASP A 77 -7.94 9.90 -5.70
CA ASP A 77 -7.05 10.11 -4.56
C ASP A 77 -6.61 8.78 -3.94
N VAL A 78 -7.56 7.85 -3.83
CA VAL A 78 -7.38 6.55 -3.18
C VAL A 78 -6.50 5.60 -4.02
N PHE A 79 -6.67 5.56 -5.34
CA PHE A 79 -5.82 4.77 -6.22
C PHE A 79 -4.61 5.57 -6.73
N ASP A 80 -3.69 4.93 -7.46
CA ASP A 80 -2.55 5.64 -8.07
C ASP A 80 -3.01 6.43 -9.30
N ARG A 81 -3.82 5.77 -10.15
CA ARG A 81 -4.41 6.40 -11.33
C ARG A 81 -5.80 5.85 -11.62
N VAL A 82 -6.74 6.74 -11.91
CA VAL A 82 -8.07 6.39 -12.42
C VAL A 82 -8.25 7.17 -13.72
N THR A 83 -8.43 6.45 -14.83
CA THR A 83 -8.56 7.04 -16.17
C THR A 83 -9.90 6.65 -16.78
N PRO A 84 -10.79 7.61 -17.07
CA PRO A 84 -12.03 7.31 -17.79
C PRO A 84 -11.69 6.80 -19.20
N VAL A 85 -12.42 5.78 -19.65
CA VAL A 85 -12.31 5.20 -20.99
C VAL A 85 -13.71 4.88 -21.49
N ALA A 86 -13.86 4.60 -22.80
CA ALA A 86 -15.13 4.17 -23.36
C ALA A 86 -15.66 2.93 -22.59
N GLY A 87 -16.86 3.04 -22.02
CA GLY A 87 -17.52 1.94 -21.31
C GLY A 87 -17.09 1.73 -19.85
N GLY A 88 -16.20 2.57 -19.28
CA GLY A 88 -15.78 2.40 -17.90
C GLY A 88 -14.51 3.16 -17.50
N TYR A 89 -13.68 2.53 -16.66
CA TYR A 89 -12.47 3.12 -16.09
C TYR A 89 -11.32 2.14 -16.09
N ASN A 90 -10.13 2.60 -16.49
CA ASN A 90 -8.88 1.93 -16.19
C ASN A 90 -8.36 2.43 -14.84
N VAL A 91 -8.06 1.49 -13.93
CA VAL A 91 -7.55 1.78 -12.59
C VAL A 91 -6.17 1.16 -12.44
N ILE A 92 -5.24 1.95 -11.91
CA ILE A 92 -3.95 1.49 -11.41
C ILE A 92 -3.97 1.70 -9.90
N MET A 93 -3.86 0.59 -9.17
CA MET A 93 -3.76 0.60 -7.70
C MET A 93 -2.37 1.08 -7.25
N LYS A 94 -2.20 1.40 -5.96
CA LYS A 94 -0.92 1.89 -5.43
C LYS A 94 0.18 0.82 -5.35
N ASP A 95 -0.16 -0.44 -5.57
CA ASP A 95 0.78 -1.55 -5.80
C ASP A 95 0.95 -1.89 -7.28
N GLU A 96 0.57 -0.95 -8.16
CA GLU A 96 0.60 -1.02 -9.62
C GLU A 96 -0.26 -2.10 -10.26
N PHE A 97 -1.14 -2.74 -9.49
CA PHE A 97 -2.12 -3.65 -10.06
C PHE A 97 -3.06 -2.90 -11.01
N LYS A 98 -3.16 -3.38 -12.25
CA LYS A 98 -3.97 -2.76 -13.30
C LYS A 98 -5.27 -3.53 -13.46
N LEU A 99 -6.38 -2.81 -13.49
CA LEU A 99 -7.69 -3.39 -13.79
C LEU A 99 -8.55 -2.45 -14.61
N HIS A 100 -9.57 -3.02 -15.24
CA HIS A 100 -10.61 -2.29 -15.94
C HIS A 100 -11.95 -2.53 -15.23
N LEU A 101 -12.69 -1.47 -14.96
CA LEU A 101 -14.05 -1.52 -14.41
C LEU A 101 -15.02 -1.02 -15.48
N THR A 102 -15.97 -1.88 -15.85
CA THR A 102 -17.06 -1.47 -16.74
C THR A 102 -18.14 -0.70 -15.99
N GLN A 103 -18.96 0.07 -16.71
CA GLN A 103 -20.13 0.74 -16.13
C GLN A 103 -21.12 -0.25 -15.48
N ASP A 104 -21.31 -1.43 -16.07
CA ASP A 104 -22.19 -2.47 -15.50
C ASP A 104 -21.64 -3.04 -14.17
N GLU A 105 -20.34 -3.30 -14.09
CA GLU A 105 -19.68 -3.74 -12.85
C GLU A 105 -19.79 -2.69 -11.74
N LEU A 106 -19.62 -1.40 -12.09
CA LEU A 106 -19.80 -0.29 -11.14
C LEU A 106 -21.24 -0.21 -10.62
N GLN A 107 -22.23 -0.33 -11.51
CA GLN A 107 -23.64 -0.32 -11.12
C GLN A 107 -24.00 -1.51 -10.24
N ARG A 108 -23.52 -2.73 -10.56
CA ARG A 108 -23.71 -3.93 -9.74
C ARG A 108 -23.08 -3.78 -8.36
N ALA A 109 -21.84 -3.32 -8.31
CA ALA A 109 -21.14 -3.08 -7.06
C ALA A 109 -21.85 -2.03 -6.20
N ALA A 110 -22.34 -0.94 -6.79
CA ALA A 110 -23.08 0.09 -6.08
C ALA A 110 -24.41 -0.42 -5.51
N ARG A 111 -25.13 -1.29 -6.23
CA ARG A 111 -26.37 -1.91 -5.74
C ARG A 111 -26.09 -2.94 -4.63
N ALA A 112 -24.95 -3.61 -4.69
CA ALA A 112 -24.62 -4.74 -3.83
C ALA A 112 -23.73 -4.38 -2.62
N SER A 113 -23.11 -3.20 -2.60
CA SER A 113 -22.15 -2.79 -1.56
C SER A 113 -22.75 -2.77 -0.15
N GLY A 114 -24.05 -2.50 -0.05
CA GLY A 114 -24.73 -2.33 1.24
C GLY A 114 -24.35 -1.03 1.95
N PHE A 115 -23.76 -0.06 1.23
CA PHE A 115 -23.47 1.26 1.80
C PHE A 115 -24.72 2.14 1.85
N VAL A 116 -24.99 2.72 3.02
CA VAL A 116 -26.14 3.60 3.30
C VAL A 116 -25.67 4.88 3.96
N GLY A 117 -26.34 6.01 3.72
CA GLY A 117 -25.95 7.29 4.31
C GLY A 117 -26.57 8.48 3.58
N ASN A 118 -26.23 9.68 4.06
CA ASN A 118 -26.83 10.93 3.58
C ASN A 118 -25.97 11.62 2.50
N ASP A 119 -24.72 11.20 2.32
CA ASP A 119 -23.81 11.73 1.30
C ASP A 119 -23.77 10.80 0.09
N ARG A 120 -24.57 11.12 -0.94
CA ARG A 120 -24.63 10.34 -2.19
C ARG A 120 -23.28 10.28 -2.89
N GLY A 121 -22.49 11.35 -2.86
CA GLY A 121 -21.17 11.40 -3.50
C GLY A 121 -20.18 10.47 -2.79
N ALA A 122 -20.19 10.46 -1.46
CA ALA A 122 -19.36 9.53 -0.68
C ALA A 122 -19.76 8.07 -0.91
N ILE A 123 -21.07 7.76 -0.99
CA ILE A 123 -21.57 6.41 -1.30
C ILE A 123 -21.12 5.95 -2.70
N GLN A 124 -21.18 6.85 -3.69
CA GLN A 124 -20.67 6.59 -5.03
C GLN A 124 -19.16 6.33 -4.98
N ASN A 125 -18.36 7.23 -4.42
CA ASN A 125 -16.92 7.02 -4.31
C ASN A 125 -16.56 5.71 -3.59
N ALA A 126 -17.24 5.40 -2.49
CA ALA A 126 -17.04 4.16 -1.74
C ALA A 126 -17.39 2.92 -2.58
N SER A 127 -18.50 2.97 -3.32
CA SER A 127 -18.94 1.87 -4.18
C SER A 127 -17.97 1.63 -5.35
N PHE A 128 -17.35 2.68 -5.90
CA PHE A 128 -16.28 2.54 -6.89
C PHE A 128 -15.08 1.79 -6.30
N ILE A 129 -14.62 2.23 -5.12
CA ILE A 129 -13.46 1.64 -4.43
C ILE A 129 -13.75 0.15 -4.12
N PHE A 130 -14.97 -0.15 -3.66
CA PHE A 130 -15.44 -1.51 -3.47
C PHE A 130 -15.44 -2.34 -4.78
N ALA A 131 -15.91 -1.77 -5.89
CA ALA A 131 -15.89 -2.43 -7.20
C ALA A 131 -14.47 -2.81 -7.66
N ALA A 132 -13.50 -1.91 -7.45
CA ALA A 132 -12.09 -2.17 -7.76
C ALA A 132 -11.53 -3.36 -6.97
N PHE A 133 -11.87 -3.48 -5.68
CA PHE A 133 -11.48 -4.63 -4.87
C PHE A 133 -12.09 -5.94 -5.36
N VAL A 134 -13.40 -5.94 -5.63
CA VAL A 134 -14.10 -7.12 -6.20
C VAL A 134 -13.46 -7.52 -7.53
N LYS A 135 -13.15 -6.55 -8.38
CA LYS A 135 -12.51 -6.79 -9.69
C LYS A 135 -11.12 -7.39 -9.55
N ARG A 136 -10.30 -6.89 -8.62
CA ARG A 136 -8.99 -7.49 -8.35
C ARG A 136 -9.13 -8.93 -7.86
N LYS A 137 -10.02 -9.20 -6.90
CA LYS A 137 -10.29 -10.58 -6.43
C LYS A 137 -10.73 -11.50 -7.57
N GLN A 138 -11.51 -10.99 -8.53
CA GLN A 138 -11.89 -11.72 -9.74
C GLN A 138 -10.67 -12.05 -10.60
N LEU A 139 -9.79 -11.08 -10.84
CA LEU A 139 -8.61 -11.25 -11.69
C LEU A 139 -7.52 -12.13 -11.04
N GLU A 140 -7.40 -12.10 -9.71
CA GLU A 140 -6.47 -12.94 -8.95
C GLU A 140 -7.00 -14.36 -8.69
N GLY A 141 -8.30 -14.61 -8.91
CA GLY A 141 -8.90 -15.94 -8.78
C GLY A 141 -8.34 -16.96 -9.78
N THR A 142 -8.10 -18.19 -9.34
CA THR A 142 -7.52 -19.25 -10.18
C THR A 142 -8.52 -19.74 -11.25
N ARG A 143 -8.11 -19.60 -12.53
CA ARG A 143 -8.80 -20.01 -13.78
C ARG A 143 -10.16 -19.36 -14.07
N ALA A 144 -10.45 -19.20 -15.37
CA ALA A 144 -11.74 -18.78 -15.88
C ALA A 144 -12.77 -19.91 -15.67
N SER A 145 -13.52 -19.84 -14.57
CA SER A 145 -14.70 -20.65 -14.30
C SER A 145 -15.92 -19.74 -14.12
N LYS A 146 -17.14 -20.29 -14.23
CA LYS A 146 -18.35 -19.53 -13.87
C LYS A 146 -18.34 -19.05 -12.41
N SER A 147 -17.61 -19.74 -11.53
CA SER A 147 -17.40 -19.35 -10.14
C SER A 147 -16.44 -18.15 -9.98
N ASN A 148 -15.74 -17.73 -11.04
CA ASN A 148 -14.87 -16.54 -11.07
C ASN A 148 -15.43 -15.38 -11.92
N SER A 149 -16.75 -15.35 -12.16
CA SER A 149 -17.42 -14.17 -12.71
C SER A 149 -17.44 -13.02 -11.69
N PHE A 150 -17.51 -11.77 -12.15
CA PHE A 150 -17.60 -10.60 -11.27
C PHE A 150 -18.76 -10.74 -10.27
N GLU A 151 -19.93 -11.20 -10.75
CA GLU A 151 -21.11 -11.42 -9.92
C GLU A 151 -20.88 -12.47 -8.82
N ALA A 152 -20.21 -13.58 -9.15
CA ALA A 152 -19.91 -14.62 -8.16
C ALA A 152 -18.92 -14.13 -7.10
N VAL A 153 -17.91 -13.35 -7.51
CA VAL A 153 -16.92 -12.76 -6.59
C VAL A 153 -17.54 -11.65 -5.74
N LEU A 154 -18.43 -10.84 -6.33
CA LEU A 154 -19.20 -9.80 -5.65
C LEU A 154 -20.05 -10.42 -4.54
N THR A 155 -20.79 -11.48 -4.86
CA THR A 155 -21.63 -12.21 -3.90
C THR A 155 -20.80 -12.71 -2.72
N ARG A 156 -19.70 -13.43 -2.97
CA ARG A 156 -18.82 -13.93 -1.89
C ARG A 156 -18.15 -12.82 -1.09
N THR A 157 -17.78 -11.72 -1.74
CA THR A 157 -17.14 -10.58 -1.05
C THR A 157 -18.09 -9.93 -0.03
N ARG A 158 -19.40 -10.01 -0.23
CA ARG A 158 -20.38 -9.53 0.73
C ARG A 158 -20.47 -10.39 1.99
N GLU A 159 -19.94 -11.61 1.99
CA GLU A 159 -19.89 -12.51 3.15
C GLU A 159 -18.85 -12.07 4.20
N GLY A 160 -18.23 -10.90 4.02
CA GLY A 160 -17.28 -10.30 4.94
C GLY A 160 -15.83 -10.43 4.48
N GLU A 161 -14.95 -9.64 5.08
CA GLU A 161 -13.53 -9.64 4.78
C GLU A 161 -12.74 -9.27 6.04
N THR A 162 -11.49 -9.71 6.15
CA THR A 162 -10.60 -9.20 7.21
C THR A 162 -9.98 -7.87 6.79
N PRO A 163 -9.68 -6.93 7.70
CA PRO A 163 -9.00 -5.68 7.36
C PRO A 163 -7.73 -5.90 6.54
N GLN A 164 -6.92 -6.90 6.93
CA GLN A 164 -5.67 -7.23 6.24
C GLN A 164 -5.90 -7.65 4.78
N ARG A 165 -6.84 -8.57 4.52
CA ARG A 165 -7.14 -9.04 3.17
C ARG A 165 -7.73 -7.94 2.31
N LEU A 166 -8.60 -7.11 2.89
CA LEU A 166 -9.17 -5.96 2.21
C LEU A 166 -8.09 -4.93 1.85
N LEU A 167 -7.20 -4.57 2.78
CA LEU A 167 -6.08 -3.66 2.53
C LEU A 167 -5.13 -4.22 1.47
N ASN A 168 -4.79 -5.51 1.53
CA ASN A 168 -3.98 -6.17 0.51
C ASN A 168 -4.65 -6.09 -0.87
N GLY A 169 -5.93 -6.45 -0.97
CA GLY A 169 -6.68 -6.41 -2.23
C GLY A 169 -7.00 -4.99 -2.73
N MET A 170 -6.91 -3.98 -1.87
CA MET A 170 -6.98 -2.57 -2.27
C MET A 170 -5.61 -2.02 -2.74
N GLY A 171 -4.56 -2.85 -2.74
CA GLY A 171 -3.21 -2.44 -3.12
C GLY A 171 -2.51 -1.59 -2.05
N MET A 172 -2.93 -1.67 -0.78
CA MET A 172 -2.42 -0.86 0.33
C MET A 172 -1.28 -1.53 1.09
N VAL A 173 -0.77 -2.67 0.62
CA VAL A 173 0.22 -3.47 1.35
C VAL A 173 1.48 -2.68 1.75
N GLY A 174 1.95 -1.75 0.92
CA GLY A 174 3.08 -0.88 1.26
C GLY A 174 2.75 0.19 2.31
N PHE A 175 1.50 0.62 2.38
CA PHE A 175 1.03 1.68 3.26
C PHE A 175 0.53 1.14 4.61
N MET A 176 0.25 -0.15 4.70
CA MET A 176 -0.36 -0.78 5.87
C MET A 176 0.61 -0.84 7.06
N ARG A 177 0.16 -0.36 8.23
CA ARG A 177 0.84 -0.48 9.51
C ARG A 177 -0.04 -1.25 10.48
N TYR A 178 0.49 -2.31 11.08
CA TYR A 178 -0.16 -3.01 12.19
C TYR A 178 0.32 -2.38 13.49
N VAL A 179 -0.62 -1.86 14.29
CA VAL A 179 -0.30 -0.99 15.42
C VAL A 179 -1.12 -1.34 16.65
N GLU A 180 -0.61 -0.95 17.81
CA GLU A 180 -1.32 -1.01 19.08
C GLU A 180 -2.32 0.12 19.24
N SER A 181 -3.30 -0.07 20.12
CA SER A 181 -4.34 0.92 20.43
C SER A 181 -3.80 2.29 20.81
N ASN A 182 -2.62 2.38 21.42
CA ASN A 182 -2.03 3.65 21.84
C ASN A 182 -1.66 4.54 20.66
N GLU A 183 -1.21 3.97 19.54
CA GLU A 183 -0.89 4.73 18.31
C GLU A 183 -2.16 5.30 17.66
N MET A 184 -3.29 4.61 17.83
CA MET A 184 -4.59 5.04 17.28
C MET A 184 -5.30 6.10 18.13
N ARG A 185 -4.72 6.55 19.25
CA ARG A 185 -5.27 7.60 20.14
C ARG A 185 -4.75 9.00 19.82
N GLY A 186 -3.75 9.13 18.95
CA GLY A 186 -3.18 10.43 18.60
C GLY A 186 -4.20 11.36 17.94
N LYS A 187 -3.95 12.67 18.01
CA LYS A 187 -4.71 13.66 17.24
C LYS A 187 -4.60 13.33 15.74
N ASP A 188 -5.71 13.45 15.02
CA ASP A 188 -5.83 13.09 13.60
C ASP A 188 -5.51 11.62 13.27
N ALA A 189 -5.39 10.74 14.29
CA ALA A 189 -5.12 9.33 14.09
C ALA A 189 -6.34 8.64 13.49
N VAL A 190 -6.11 7.89 12.40
CA VAL A 190 -7.14 7.14 11.69
C VAL A 190 -6.70 5.69 11.59
N GLY A 191 -7.52 4.78 12.12
CA GLY A 191 -7.26 3.35 12.08
C GLY A 191 -8.51 2.52 11.84
N VAL A 192 -8.33 1.21 11.74
CA VAL A 192 -9.39 0.21 11.68
C VAL A 192 -9.05 -0.93 12.63
N VAL A 193 -10.02 -1.34 13.44
CA VAL A 193 -9.91 -2.49 14.33
C VAL A 193 -10.96 -3.53 13.98
N GLY A 194 -10.58 -4.80 14.03
CA GLY A 194 -11.54 -5.90 13.89
C GLY A 194 -12.54 -5.91 15.05
N VAL A 195 -13.79 -6.20 14.75
CA VAL A 195 -14.83 -6.51 15.74
C VAL A 195 -15.32 -7.95 15.52
N ARG A 196 -16.43 -8.34 16.17
CA ARG A 196 -16.94 -9.72 16.09
C ARG A 196 -17.40 -10.08 14.66
N ASN A 197 -17.40 -11.37 14.33
CA ASN A 197 -18.00 -11.93 13.10
C ASN A 197 -17.52 -11.29 11.78
N PHE A 198 -16.21 -11.08 11.61
CA PHE A 198 -15.61 -10.45 10.43
C PHE A 198 -16.00 -8.99 10.18
N GLY A 199 -16.64 -8.34 11.15
CA GLY A 199 -16.86 -6.90 11.12
C GLY A 199 -15.60 -6.12 11.50
N SER A 200 -15.56 -4.84 11.16
CA SER A 200 -14.53 -3.91 11.65
C SER A 200 -15.09 -2.53 11.87
N ALA A 201 -14.46 -1.79 12.77
CA ALA A 201 -14.84 -0.43 13.10
C ALA A 201 -13.74 0.56 12.71
N LEU A 202 -14.16 1.74 12.25
CA LEU A 202 -13.25 2.87 12.04
C LEU A 202 -12.86 3.42 13.41
N VAL A 203 -11.58 3.76 13.59
CA VAL A 203 -11.07 4.44 14.78
C VAL A 203 -10.62 5.84 14.38
N LEU A 204 -11.12 6.84 15.10
CA LEU A 204 -10.69 8.24 14.99
C LEU A 204 -10.29 8.73 16.37
N GLU A 205 -9.02 9.13 16.53
CA GLU A 205 -8.50 9.70 17.79
C GLU A 205 -8.86 8.86 19.03
N GLY A 206 -8.74 7.53 18.92
CA GLY A 206 -9.04 6.59 20.00
C GLY A 206 -10.53 6.32 20.24
N VAL A 207 -11.42 6.79 19.36
CA VAL A 207 -12.86 6.50 19.40
C VAL A 207 -13.21 5.53 18.27
N LYS A 208 -13.81 4.40 18.62
CA LYS A 208 -14.29 3.37 17.70
C LYS A 208 -15.70 3.72 17.22
N HIS A 209 -15.92 3.70 15.92
CA HIS A 209 -17.18 3.98 15.24
C HIS A 209 -17.70 2.73 14.53
N ASP A 210 -18.84 2.19 14.99
CA ASP A 210 -19.46 0.96 14.48
C ASP A 210 -20.98 1.12 14.36
N HIS A 211 -21.52 1.08 13.13
CA HIS A 211 -22.95 1.31 12.85
C HIS A 211 -23.55 2.49 13.65
N GLN A 212 -22.90 3.66 13.56
CA GLN A 212 -23.21 4.91 14.31
C GLN A 212 -22.95 4.89 15.82
N ARG A 213 -22.67 3.74 16.42
CA ARG A 213 -22.25 3.64 17.82
C ARG A 213 -20.83 4.16 17.98
N GLN A 214 -20.58 4.83 19.10
CA GLN A 214 -19.27 5.37 19.45
C GLN A 214 -18.85 4.77 20.79
N GLU A 215 -17.67 4.17 20.81
CA GLU A 215 -17.13 3.53 22.01
C GLU A 215 -15.65 3.90 22.15
N PRO A 216 -15.15 4.14 23.37
CA PRO A 216 -13.72 4.29 23.60
C PRO A 216 -12.95 3.06 23.11
N LEU A 217 -11.80 3.27 22.48
CA LEU A 217 -10.91 2.19 22.10
C LEU A 217 -10.33 1.53 23.37
N GLY A 218 -10.59 0.25 23.55
CA GLY A 218 -9.93 -0.58 24.57
C GLY A 218 -8.51 -0.98 24.17
N HIS A 219 -7.94 -1.99 24.83
CA HIS A 219 -6.69 -2.60 24.39
C HIS A 219 -6.96 -3.50 23.18
N HIS A 220 -6.53 -3.03 22.01
CA HIS A 220 -6.73 -3.71 20.73
C HIS A 220 -5.51 -3.49 19.82
N TYR A 221 -5.38 -4.37 18.84
CA TYR A 221 -4.53 -4.16 17.69
C TYR A 221 -5.37 -3.86 16.47
N GLY A 222 -4.82 -3.06 15.55
CA GLY A 222 -5.52 -2.66 14.34
C GLY A 222 -4.56 -2.25 13.23
N TYR A 223 -5.14 -1.69 12.18
CA TYR A 223 -4.40 -1.19 11.04
C TYR A 223 -4.53 0.32 10.91
N MET A 224 -3.41 0.98 10.64
CA MET A 224 -3.36 2.36 10.17
C MET A 224 -2.71 2.41 8.79
N LEU A 225 -2.91 3.51 8.07
CA LEU A 225 -2.24 3.75 6.80
C LEU A 225 -1.16 4.82 6.94
N ALA A 226 0.05 4.47 6.51
CA ALA A 226 1.12 5.43 6.24
C ALA A 226 0.68 6.42 5.15
N GLY A 227 1.42 7.50 5.01
CA GLY A 227 1.17 8.55 4.02
C GLY A 227 2.01 9.76 4.37
N GLU A 228 1.88 10.80 3.55
CA GLU A 228 2.71 11.99 3.71
C GLU A 228 2.44 12.62 5.08
N GLU A 229 3.43 12.53 5.98
CA GLU A 229 3.45 13.37 7.17
C GLU A 229 3.38 14.81 6.68
N SER A 230 2.38 15.55 7.18
CA SER A 230 2.24 16.98 6.91
C SER A 230 3.60 17.63 7.11
N ALA A 231 4.03 18.39 6.11
CA ALA A 231 5.34 19.00 6.09
C ALA A 231 5.50 19.87 7.32
N ASP A 232 6.17 19.34 8.34
CA ASP A 232 6.67 20.17 9.41
C ASP A 232 7.55 21.26 8.81
N ASP A 233 7.31 22.43 9.38
CA ASP A 233 7.58 23.78 8.92
C ASP A 233 9.10 24.06 8.89
N GLU A 234 9.77 23.76 7.77
CA GLU A 234 11.11 24.25 7.51
C GLU A 234 11.12 25.07 6.22
N ARG A 235 11.19 26.39 6.43
CA ARG A 235 11.40 27.51 5.50
C ARG A 235 11.67 27.09 4.05
N TRP A 236 10.76 27.53 3.19
CA TRP A 236 10.88 27.54 1.74
C TRP A 236 12.27 27.99 1.28
N VAL A 237 13.05 27.04 0.78
CA VAL A 237 14.16 27.31 -0.12
C VAL A 237 13.66 26.93 -1.51
N GLU A 238 13.85 27.84 -2.46
CA GLU A 238 13.57 27.69 -3.90
C GLU A 238 13.86 26.26 -4.41
N PRO A 239 13.09 25.74 -5.37
CA PRO A 239 13.33 24.42 -5.97
C PRO A 239 14.65 24.40 -6.75
N GLY A 240 15.75 24.21 -6.05
CA GLY A 240 16.99 23.68 -6.59
C GLY A 240 16.92 22.15 -6.51
N SER A 241 16.67 21.49 -7.64
CA SER A 241 16.90 20.05 -7.79
C SER A 241 18.40 19.76 -7.64
N ALA A 242 18.92 19.81 -6.43
CA ALA A 242 20.28 19.37 -6.18
C ALA A 242 20.31 17.86 -6.44
N SER A 243 20.92 17.49 -7.56
CA SER A 243 20.95 16.11 -8.02
C SER A 243 21.72 15.26 -7.01
N VAL A 244 21.03 14.29 -6.40
CA VAL A 244 21.65 13.32 -5.49
C VAL A 244 22.61 12.38 -6.22
N SER A 245 22.36 12.15 -7.51
CA SER A 245 23.15 11.31 -8.41
C SER A 245 23.67 12.10 -9.62
N SER A 246 24.77 11.67 -10.22
CA SER A 246 25.25 12.17 -11.52
C SER A 246 24.61 11.43 -12.70
N VAL A 247 23.87 10.35 -12.45
CA VAL A 247 23.25 9.51 -13.49
C VAL A 247 21.82 9.98 -13.76
N PRO A 248 21.37 10.04 -15.03
CA PRO A 248 19.98 10.38 -15.35
C PRO A 248 18.98 9.41 -14.71
N VAL A 249 17.79 9.92 -14.37
CA VAL A 249 16.71 9.11 -13.78
C VAL A 249 16.31 7.97 -14.72
N GLY A 250 16.14 6.76 -14.18
CA GLY A 250 15.74 5.57 -14.93
C GLY A 250 16.88 4.80 -15.61
N VAL A 251 18.10 5.35 -15.67
CA VAL A 251 19.25 4.65 -16.24
C VAL A 251 19.75 3.58 -15.28
N LYS A 252 19.80 2.33 -15.73
CA LYS A 252 20.28 1.18 -14.94
C LYS A 252 21.81 1.22 -14.79
N PRO A 253 22.36 0.72 -13.68
CA PRO A 253 23.80 0.49 -13.56
C PRO A 253 24.33 -0.41 -14.68
N GLY A 254 25.48 -0.04 -15.27
CA GLY A 254 26.13 -0.86 -16.30
C GLY A 254 26.72 -2.16 -15.75
N ASP A 255 27.30 -2.10 -14.55
CA ASP A 255 27.81 -3.25 -13.80
C ASP A 255 27.21 -3.24 -12.38
N ILE A 256 26.09 -3.95 -12.19
CA ILE A 256 25.46 -4.08 -10.87
C ILE A 256 26.22 -5.04 -9.94
N TRP A 257 27.12 -5.87 -10.48
CA TRP A 257 27.84 -6.89 -9.72
C TRP A 257 29.08 -6.26 -9.09
N GLY A 258 30.08 -5.90 -9.92
CA GLY A 258 31.35 -5.33 -9.47
C GLY A 258 31.32 -3.83 -9.18
N GLY A 259 30.29 -3.11 -9.66
CA GLY A 259 30.17 -1.67 -9.47
C GLY A 259 30.00 -1.28 -7.99
N PHE A 260 29.16 -2.01 -7.25
CA PHE A 260 29.19 -2.00 -5.78
C PHE A 260 28.79 -3.35 -5.20
N TYR A 261 29.27 -3.72 -4.03
CA TYR A 261 28.92 -4.96 -3.32
C TYR A 261 29.18 -4.83 -1.81
N GLN A 262 28.69 -5.82 -1.07
CA GLN A 262 28.84 -5.93 0.38
C GLN A 262 30.32 -6.08 0.79
N GLY A 263 30.80 -5.23 1.70
CA GLY A 263 32.17 -5.32 2.24
C GLY A 263 32.30 -5.82 3.68
N VAL A 264 31.19 -6.01 4.40
CA VAL A 264 31.14 -6.57 5.77
C VAL A 264 29.99 -7.56 5.87
N GLU A 265 30.11 -8.61 6.67
CA GLU A 265 29.02 -9.55 6.95
C GLU A 265 27.78 -8.86 7.56
N GLY A 266 26.59 -9.44 7.37
CA GLY A 266 25.35 -9.01 8.03
C GLY A 266 24.45 -8.06 7.24
N ASN A 267 24.96 -7.28 6.28
CA ASN A 267 24.14 -6.31 5.52
C ASN A 267 23.59 -6.79 4.16
N CYS A 268 23.71 -8.10 3.89
CA CYS A 268 23.35 -8.73 2.63
C CYS A 268 21.91 -8.46 2.19
N VAL A 269 20.95 -8.46 3.12
CA VAL A 269 19.53 -8.19 2.83
C VAL A 269 19.35 -6.76 2.33
N THR A 270 20.03 -5.80 2.95
CA THR A 270 20.00 -4.40 2.50
C THR A 270 20.67 -4.23 1.13
N VAL A 271 21.87 -4.79 0.94
CA VAL A 271 22.63 -4.68 -0.32
C VAL A 271 21.86 -5.31 -1.48
N SER A 272 21.34 -6.52 -1.31
CA SER A 272 20.59 -7.22 -2.36
C SER A 272 19.31 -6.48 -2.75
N ALA A 273 18.58 -5.89 -1.80
CA ALA A 273 17.40 -5.08 -2.09
C ALA A 273 17.74 -3.78 -2.83
N ILE A 274 18.83 -3.09 -2.45
CA ILE A 274 19.34 -1.89 -3.14
C ILE A 274 19.69 -2.24 -4.60
N LYS A 275 20.40 -3.34 -4.83
CA LYS A 275 20.74 -3.79 -6.20
C LYS A 275 19.50 -4.06 -7.03
N ALA A 276 18.55 -4.81 -6.47
CA ALA A 276 17.28 -5.10 -7.15
C ALA A 276 16.50 -3.81 -7.45
N ALA A 277 16.44 -2.85 -6.52
CA ALA A 277 15.79 -1.56 -6.72
C ALA A 277 16.45 -0.75 -7.84
N MET A 278 17.77 -0.66 -7.87
CA MET A 278 18.51 0.07 -8.91
C MET A 278 18.36 -0.57 -10.30
N MET A 279 18.28 -1.90 -10.37
CA MET A 279 18.00 -2.58 -11.64
C MET A 279 16.54 -2.44 -12.10
N LYS A 280 15.62 -2.19 -11.17
CA LYS A 280 14.20 -2.00 -11.46
C LYS A 280 13.86 -0.59 -11.92
N PHE A 281 14.36 0.40 -11.17
CA PHE A 281 13.96 1.82 -11.27
C PHE A 281 15.10 2.76 -11.72
N GLY A 282 16.30 2.22 -11.97
CA GLY A 282 17.49 2.98 -12.31
C GLY A 282 18.38 3.28 -11.10
N GLN A 283 19.64 3.58 -11.38
CA GLN A 283 20.68 3.87 -10.39
C GLN A 283 20.34 5.12 -9.55
N ASN A 284 19.84 6.16 -10.19
CA ASN A 284 19.55 7.43 -9.54
C ASN A 284 18.44 7.24 -8.47
N PRO A 285 18.67 7.59 -7.18
CA PRO A 285 17.66 7.45 -6.13
C PRO A 285 16.33 8.15 -6.42
N SER A 286 16.31 9.20 -7.24
CA SER A 286 15.08 9.87 -7.69
C SER A 286 14.20 9.02 -8.61
N GLY A 287 14.72 7.92 -9.18
CA GLY A 287 13.91 6.90 -9.86
C GLY A 287 13.26 5.93 -8.87
N ILE A 288 13.87 5.71 -7.71
CA ILE A 288 13.40 4.76 -6.69
C ILE A 288 12.40 5.41 -5.74
N TYR A 289 12.70 6.61 -5.21
CA TYR A 289 11.81 7.35 -4.32
C TYR A 289 10.85 8.25 -5.09
N ARG A 290 9.71 8.56 -4.48
CA ARG A 290 8.67 9.40 -5.11
C ARG A 290 9.13 10.85 -5.23
N ASN A 291 9.84 11.36 -4.23
CA ASN A 291 10.43 12.70 -4.25
C ASN A 291 11.66 12.77 -3.36
N ILE A 292 12.66 13.54 -3.79
CA ILE A 292 13.83 13.89 -2.99
C ILE A 292 14.05 15.39 -3.15
N ARG A 293 14.01 16.11 -2.03
CA ARG A 293 14.26 17.56 -1.99
C ARG A 293 15.43 17.84 -1.07
N LYS A 294 16.49 18.47 -1.58
CA LYS A 294 17.56 18.98 -0.72
C LYS A 294 17.05 20.13 0.14
N THR A 295 17.48 20.17 1.40
CA THR A 295 17.21 21.26 2.34
C THR A 295 18.53 21.86 2.81
N ALA A 296 18.47 22.88 3.66
CA ALA A 296 19.68 23.47 4.26
C ALA A 296 20.47 22.48 5.13
N SER A 297 19.82 21.44 5.68
CA SER A 297 20.40 20.50 6.64
C SER A 297 20.51 19.05 6.13
N GLY A 298 20.01 18.77 4.92
CA GLY A 298 20.00 17.40 4.38
C GLY A 298 19.06 17.22 3.19
N TYR A 299 18.29 16.13 3.23
CA TYR A 299 17.33 15.75 2.20
C TYR A 299 16.01 15.32 2.83
N LYS A 300 14.92 15.93 2.39
CA LYS A 300 13.57 15.41 2.60
C LYS A 300 13.28 14.36 1.54
N VAL A 301 13.02 13.13 1.97
CA VAL A 301 12.73 11.99 1.09
C VAL A 301 11.30 11.54 1.31
N THR A 302 10.53 11.43 0.24
CA THR A 302 9.21 10.80 0.23
C THR A 302 9.28 9.51 -0.56
N MET A 303 8.97 8.41 0.10
CA MET A 303 9.00 7.05 -0.45
C MET A 303 7.75 6.72 -1.26
N ARG A 304 7.79 5.62 -2.03
CA ARG A 304 6.66 5.16 -2.86
C ARG A 304 5.47 4.66 -2.04
N ASP A 305 5.70 4.25 -0.80
CA ASP A 305 4.66 3.88 0.17
C ASP A 305 4.17 5.07 1.03
N GLY A 306 4.49 6.29 0.61
CA GLY A 306 4.05 7.52 1.25
C GLY A 306 4.78 7.87 2.54
N HIS A 307 5.68 7.01 3.05
CA HIS A 307 6.51 7.38 4.20
C HIS A 307 7.44 8.55 3.81
N SER A 308 7.59 9.52 4.71
CA SER A 308 8.50 10.63 4.52
C SER A 308 9.47 10.74 5.68
N LEU A 309 10.70 11.12 5.39
CA LEU A 309 11.74 11.33 6.40
C LEU A 309 12.68 12.46 5.99
N HIS A 310 13.37 13.02 6.98
CA HIS A 310 14.48 13.93 6.77
C HIS A 310 15.80 13.20 7.06
N LEU A 311 16.68 13.14 6.08
CA LEU A 311 18.03 12.58 6.17
C LEU A 311 19.04 13.72 6.20
N THR A 312 19.73 13.89 7.32
CA THR A 312 20.74 14.95 7.46
C THR A 312 22.03 14.63 6.70
N PHE A 313 22.83 15.66 6.38
CA PHE A 313 24.16 15.43 5.78
C PHE A 313 25.09 14.60 6.68
N LYS A 314 24.98 14.79 8.01
CA LYS A 314 25.78 14.04 8.99
C LYS A 314 25.37 12.56 9.04
N GLU A 315 24.08 12.27 8.97
CA GLU A 315 23.59 10.88 8.89
C GLU A 315 24.03 10.21 7.60
N LEU A 316 23.97 10.91 6.46
CA LEU A 316 24.49 10.38 5.19
C LEU A 316 25.99 10.05 5.28
N GLN A 317 26.81 10.93 5.85
CA GLN A 317 28.23 10.67 6.05
C GLN A 317 28.49 9.45 6.95
N LYS A 318 27.73 9.30 8.05
CA LYS A 318 27.83 8.13 8.93
C LYS A 318 27.45 6.84 8.20
N ALA A 319 26.40 6.89 7.38
CA ALA A 319 25.96 5.77 6.57
C ALA A 319 27.01 5.35 5.52
N GLU A 320 27.68 6.30 4.87
CA GLU A 320 28.77 6.02 3.94
C GLU A 320 29.94 5.26 4.60
N GLN A 321 30.20 5.53 5.88
CA GLN A 321 31.23 4.85 6.67
C GLN A 321 30.75 3.47 7.15
N ALA A 322 29.51 3.36 7.62
CA ALA A 322 28.98 2.17 8.26
C ALA A 322 28.46 1.11 7.28
N SER A 323 28.08 1.48 6.05
CA SER A 323 27.62 0.53 5.02
C SER A 323 28.75 -0.40 4.54
N ASN A 324 30.00 0.08 4.63
CA ASN A 324 31.20 -0.56 4.14
C ASN A 324 31.08 -1.13 2.71
N LEU A 325 30.32 -0.45 1.84
CA LEU A 325 30.18 -0.88 0.44
C LEU A 325 31.52 -0.77 -0.29
N LYS A 326 31.86 -1.79 -1.07
CA LYS A 326 33.05 -1.87 -1.93
C LYS A 326 32.63 -1.90 -3.39
N GLY A 327 33.57 -1.69 -4.32
CA GLY A 327 33.28 -1.73 -5.76
C GLY A 327 34.12 -0.77 -6.58
N ALA A 328 34.07 -0.97 -7.90
CA ALA A 328 34.82 -0.19 -8.88
C ALA A 328 34.16 1.15 -9.22
N ASP A 329 32.82 1.23 -9.16
CA ASP A 329 32.07 2.42 -9.56
C ASP A 329 31.75 3.31 -8.35
N LYS A 330 32.50 4.40 -8.21
CA LYS A 330 32.34 5.37 -7.12
C LYS A 330 31.00 6.11 -7.16
N ASN A 331 30.43 6.36 -8.34
CA ASN A 331 29.13 7.01 -8.46
C ASN A 331 28.01 6.06 -8.01
N LEU A 332 28.10 4.79 -8.42
CA LEU A 332 27.14 3.77 -7.99
C LEU A 332 27.22 3.52 -6.47
N ILE A 333 28.42 3.47 -5.89
CA ILE A 333 28.59 3.36 -4.43
C ILE A 333 27.96 4.56 -3.70
N LYS A 334 28.15 5.78 -4.22
CA LYS A 334 27.52 6.99 -3.64
C LYS A 334 25.99 6.88 -3.66
N ASP A 335 25.41 6.48 -4.78
CA ASP A 335 23.96 6.32 -4.91
C ASP A 335 23.44 5.19 -4.00
N ALA A 336 24.17 4.09 -3.88
CA ALA A 336 23.84 2.98 -2.98
C ALA A 336 23.92 3.38 -1.50
N ASN A 337 24.93 4.18 -1.12
CA ASN A 337 25.05 4.74 0.23
C ASN A 337 23.88 5.65 0.58
N PHE A 338 23.37 6.44 -0.37
CA PHE A 338 22.17 7.24 -0.15
C PHE A 338 20.95 6.35 0.16
N LEU A 339 20.74 5.28 -0.62
CA LEU A 339 19.65 4.33 -0.38
C LEU A 339 19.80 3.63 0.97
N TYR A 340 21.01 3.20 1.32
CA TYR A 340 21.33 2.62 2.63
C TYR A 340 21.02 3.58 3.78
N ALA A 341 21.44 4.85 3.66
CA ALA A 341 21.21 5.89 4.67
C ALA A 341 19.71 6.15 4.91
N VAL A 342 18.93 6.23 3.83
CA VAL A 342 17.47 6.37 3.90
C VAL A 342 16.84 5.13 4.57
N SER A 343 17.31 3.94 4.23
CA SER A 343 16.87 2.67 4.82
C SER A 343 17.15 2.59 6.33
N ALA A 344 18.32 3.07 6.77
CA ALA A 344 18.69 3.18 8.18
C ALA A 344 17.84 4.23 8.91
N LYS A 345 17.57 5.37 8.26
CA LYS A 345 16.73 6.42 8.85
C LYS A 345 15.30 5.94 9.07
N ARG A 346 14.77 5.16 8.12
CA ARG A 346 13.47 4.51 8.28
C ARG A 346 13.46 3.48 9.41
N ALA A 347 14.49 2.63 9.50
CA ALA A 347 14.64 1.69 10.63
C ALA A 347 14.64 2.41 11.99
N GLN A 348 15.32 3.55 12.09
CA GLN A 348 15.31 4.39 13.30
C GLN A 348 13.90 4.85 13.66
N ARG A 349 13.15 5.36 12.68
CA ARG A 349 11.79 5.89 12.88
C ARG A 349 10.78 4.81 13.24
N GLU A 350 10.90 3.63 12.64
CA GLU A 350 10.03 2.49 12.90
C GLU A 350 10.47 1.66 14.13
N ASN A 351 11.53 2.09 14.83
CA ASN A 351 12.13 1.37 15.95
C ASN A 351 12.42 -0.10 15.63
N ASN A 352 13.06 -0.35 14.49
CA ASN A 352 13.46 -1.69 14.04
C ASN A 352 14.14 -2.46 15.18
N GLU A 353 13.74 -3.73 15.36
CA GLU A 353 14.21 -4.62 16.44
C GLU A 353 14.08 -4.06 17.86
N PHE A 354 13.15 -3.12 18.07
CA PHE A 354 12.91 -2.43 19.34
C PHE A 354 14.10 -1.63 19.91
N ARG A 355 15.20 -1.52 19.17
CA ARG A 355 16.44 -0.83 19.58
C ARG A 355 16.82 0.33 18.66
N ALA A 356 16.39 0.33 17.40
CA ALA A 356 16.82 1.33 16.41
C ALA A 356 16.44 2.77 16.79
N LYS A 357 15.39 2.99 17.59
CA LYS A 357 14.99 4.35 18.01
C LYS A 357 16.04 5.04 18.89
N GLY A 358 16.97 4.29 19.49
CA GLY A 358 18.03 4.84 20.35
C GLY A 358 18.98 5.81 19.65
N SER A 359 19.37 5.52 18.40
CA SER A 359 20.24 6.42 17.59
C SER A 359 20.28 5.98 16.13
N PHE A 360 20.81 6.84 15.25
CA PHE A 360 21.01 6.47 13.84
C PHE A 360 22.04 5.35 13.69
N GLU A 361 23.06 5.33 14.55
CA GLU A 361 24.05 4.26 14.65
C GLU A 361 23.43 2.94 15.11
N ALA A 362 22.55 2.97 16.12
CA ALA A 362 21.82 1.78 16.55
C ALA A 362 20.96 1.24 15.40
N ALA A 363 20.31 2.13 14.65
CA ALA A 363 19.54 1.75 13.47
C ALA A 363 20.42 1.11 12.39
N MET A 364 21.56 1.70 12.01
CA MET A 364 22.52 1.07 11.09
C MET A 364 23.03 -0.28 11.63
N GLY A 365 23.15 -0.42 12.95
CA GLY A 365 23.46 -1.70 13.58
C GLY A 365 22.40 -2.78 13.34
N THR A 366 21.11 -2.43 13.20
CA THR A 366 20.02 -3.39 12.84
C THR A 366 20.00 -3.77 11.37
N LEU A 367 20.77 -3.06 10.54
CA LEU A 367 20.87 -3.38 9.11
C LEU A 367 22.03 -4.34 8.83
N ASN A 368 22.92 -4.50 9.81
CA ASN A 368 24.25 -5.09 9.67
C ASN A 368 24.42 -6.35 10.54
N ASP A 369 23.37 -6.87 11.16
CA ASP A 369 23.41 -8.06 12.05
C ASP A 369 22.52 -9.22 11.56
N GLY A 370 22.06 -9.14 10.31
CA GLY A 370 21.23 -10.17 9.68
C GLY A 370 19.74 -9.87 9.83
N GLU A 371 19.07 -9.62 8.71
CA GLU A 371 17.64 -9.27 8.67
C GLU A 371 16.80 -10.38 8.04
N PHE A 372 15.49 -10.34 8.26
CA PHE A 372 14.59 -11.24 7.54
C PHE A 372 14.47 -10.84 6.06
N PRO A 373 14.46 -11.80 5.12
CA PRO A 373 14.34 -11.49 3.70
C PRO A 373 13.06 -10.71 3.38
N GLY A 374 13.22 -9.57 2.72
CA GLY A 374 12.14 -8.65 2.31
C GLY A 374 12.01 -7.40 3.18
N GLU A 375 12.60 -7.35 4.37
CA GLU A 375 12.54 -6.17 5.25
C GLU A 375 13.19 -4.95 4.62
N ALA A 376 14.33 -5.12 3.93
CA ALA A 376 14.97 -4.04 3.21
C ALA A 376 14.08 -3.42 2.11
N PHE A 377 13.26 -4.21 1.42
CA PHE A 377 12.29 -3.65 0.46
C PHE A 377 11.24 -2.78 1.16
N ARG A 378 10.78 -3.17 2.35
CA ARG A 378 9.92 -2.31 3.17
C ARG A 378 10.64 -1.03 3.57
N ARG A 379 11.90 -1.11 4.03
CA ARG A 379 12.67 0.08 4.44
C ARG A 379 13.03 1.01 3.28
N LEU A 380 13.06 0.50 2.05
CA LEU A 380 13.18 1.31 0.82
C LEU A 380 11.82 1.84 0.31
N GLY A 381 10.70 1.51 0.96
CA GLY A 381 9.35 1.88 0.54
C GLY A 381 8.85 1.15 -0.70
N LEU A 382 9.41 -0.03 -0.99
CA LEU A 382 9.15 -0.84 -2.17
C LEU A 382 8.32 -2.09 -1.89
N TYR A 383 7.82 -2.29 -0.66
CA TYR A 383 7.11 -3.52 -0.28
C TYR A 383 5.92 -3.85 -1.20
N ALA A 384 5.18 -2.83 -1.64
CA ALA A 384 4.07 -2.97 -2.60
C ALA A 384 4.48 -3.55 -3.96
N TYR A 385 5.76 -3.42 -4.32
CA TYR A 385 6.34 -3.85 -5.58
C TYR A 385 7.01 -5.23 -5.44
N THR A 386 6.83 -5.92 -4.32
CA THR A 386 7.39 -7.27 -4.10
C THR A 386 6.31 -8.34 -4.22
N ARG A 387 6.68 -9.54 -4.70
CA ARG A 387 5.84 -10.74 -4.66
C ARG A 387 6.67 -11.95 -4.23
N PRO A 388 6.06 -12.92 -3.50
CA PRO A 388 6.67 -14.24 -3.36
C PRO A 388 7.01 -14.80 -4.74
N SER A 389 8.15 -15.48 -4.81
CA SER A 389 8.71 -16.04 -6.05
C SER A 389 9.28 -17.43 -5.76
N THR A 390 9.91 -18.03 -6.76
CA THR A 390 10.74 -19.23 -6.59
C THR A 390 12.14 -18.99 -7.14
N ALA A 391 13.11 -19.80 -6.72
CA ALA A 391 14.44 -19.79 -7.33
C ALA A 391 14.39 -20.04 -8.85
N GLN A 392 13.43 -20.86 -9.30
CA GLN A 392 13.23 -21.12 -10.72
C GLN A 392 12.75 -19.87 -11.47
N GLU A 393 11.73 -19.17 -10.98
CA GLU A 393 11.26 -17.93 -11.62
C GLU A 393 12.38 -16.86 -11.71
N LEU A 394 13.21 -16.75 -10.68
CA LEU A 394 14.37 -15.86 -10.70
C LEU A 394 15.45 -16.32 -11.70
N ALA A 395 15.69 -17.63 -11.79
CA ALA A 395 16.60 -18.22 -12.78
C ALA A 395 16.12 -17.98 -14.22
N ASP A 396 14.80 -17.99 -14.44
CA ASP A 396 14.16 -17.70 -15.73
C ASP A 396 14.15 -16.19 -16.09
N GLY A 397 14.73 -15.35 -15.22
CA GLY A 397 15.00 -13.95 -15.52
C GLY A 397 14.18 -12.95 -14.70
N ALA A 398 13.30 -13.40 -13.79
CA ALA A 398 12.64 -12.48 -12.88
C ALA A 398 13.67 -11.73 -12.01
N LEU A 399 13.51 -10.42 -11.90
CA LEU A 399 14.35 -9.57 -11.05
C LEU A 399 13.90 -9.69 -9.59
N GLY A 400 14.84 -9.87 -8.65
CA GLY A 400 14.47 -10.01 -7.25
C GLY A 400 15.63 -10.28 -6.31
N THR A 401 15.30 -10.86 -5.16
CA THR A 401 16.26 -11.37 -4.18
C THR A 401 15.98 -12.83 -3.86
N LEU A 402 17.04 -13.54 -3.47
CA LEU A 402 17.00 -14.92 -3.04
C LEU A 402 17.81 -15.03 -1.76
N ALA A 403 17.26 -15.67 -0.73
CA ALA A 403 17.91 -15.76 0.56
C ALA A 403 17.92 -17.19 1.12
N SER A 404 19.09 -17.59 1.61
CA SER A 404 19.27 -18.73 2.51
C SER A 404 19.07 -18.27 3.97
N THR A 405 19.39 -19.13 4.94
CA THR A 405 19.44 -18.76 6.36
C THR A 405 20.61 -17.85 6.71
N GLU A 406 21.66 -17.80 5.87
CA GLU A 406 22.92 -17.11 6.15
C GLU A 406 23.14 -15.89 5.25
N HIS A 407 22.60 -15.89 4.03
CA HIS A 407 22.92 -14.86 3.04
C HIS A 407 21.75 -14.53 2.12
N SER A 408 21.69 -13.27 1.67
CA SER A 408 20.70 -12.76 0.72
C SER A 408 21.39 -12.13 -0.48
N VAL A 409 21.04 -12.60 -1.69
CA VAL A 409 21.64 -12.15 -2.95
C VAL A 409 20.60 -11.46 -3.82
N ALA A 410 21.06 -10.49 -4.63
CA ALA A 410 20.25 -9.96 -5.72
C ALA A 410 20.32 -10.92 -6.91
N VAL A 411 19.19 -11.16 -7.58
CA VAL A 411 19.13 -11.95 -8.82
C VAL A 411 18.63 -11.07 -9.94
N VAL A 412 19.42 -10.96 -11.00
CA VAL A 412 19.20 -10.10 -12.17
C VAL A 412 19.39 -10.94 -13.42
N ASN A 413 18.34 -11.09 -14.24
CA ASN A 413 18.37 -11.88 -15.48
C ASN A 413 18.98 -13.28 -15.28
N GLY A 414 18.53 -14.02 -14.26
CA GLY A 414 18.99 -15.37 -13.96
C GLY A 414 20.40 -15.47 -13.36
N ASN A 415 21.04 -14.34 -13.03
CA ASN A 415 22.36 -14.31 -12.42
C ASN A 415 22.29 -13.68 -11.03
N LEU A 416 22.93 -14.33 -10.05
CA LEU A 416 23.04 -13.82 -8.69
C LEU A 416 24.33 -13.01 -8.49
N ASP A 417 24.26 -12.07 -7.57
CA ASP A 417 25.41 -11.34 -7.05
C ASP A 417 25.95 -12.03 -5.79
N PHE A 418 27.16 -12.56 -5.87
CA PHE A 418 27.85 -13.16 -4.72
C PHE A 418 29.09 -12.33 -4.40
N TYR A 419 28.96 -11.40 -3.45
CA TYR A 419 30.02 -10.46 -3.05
C TYR A 419 30.69 -9.73 -4.24
N GLY A 420 29.87 -9.27 -5.19
CA GLY A 420 30.33 -8.55 -6.38
C GLY A 420 30.70 -9.43 -7.57
N SER A 421 30.70 -10.75 -7.39
CA SER A 421 30.88 -11.70 -8.48
C SER A 421 29.54 -12.09 -9.10
N LYS A 422 29.49 -12.13 -10.43
CA LYS A 422 28.32 -12.59 -11.18
C LYS A 422 28.32 -14.10 -11.32
N TRP A 423 27.28 -14.77 -10.80
CA TRP A 423 27.15 -16.23 -10.86
C TRP A 423 25.82 -16.62 -11.53
N SER A 424 25.83 -17.68 -12.33
CA SER A 424 24.59 -18.24 -12.88
C SER A 424 23.77 -18.87 -11.75
N LEU A 425 22.52 -18.44 -11.58
CA LEU A 425 21.63 -19.07 -10.60
C LEU A 425 21.30 -20.50 -11.03
N ALA A 426 21.06 -20.73 -12.33
CA ALA A 426 20.67 -22.04 -12.84
C ALA A 426 21.74 -23.13 -12.66
N ALA A 427 23.02 -22.74 -12.63
CA ALA A 427 24.16 -23.64 -12.51
C ALA A 427 24.80 -23.64 -11.10
N SER A 428 24.15 -23.02 -10.10
CA SER A 428 24.68 -22.94 -8.74
C SER A 428 23.75 -23.62 -7.73
N GLU A 429 24.33 -23.90 -6.57
CA GLU A 429 23.65 -24.51 -5.41
C GLU A 429 22.49 -23.65 -4.88
N TRP A 430 22.48 -22.36 -5.25
CA TRP A 430 21.42 -21.42 -4.95
C TRP A 430 20.11 -21.72 -5.64
N LYS A 431 20.07 -22.59 -6.66
CA LYS A 431 18.83 -23.08 -7.27
C LYS A 431 18.09 -24.07 -6.34
N ASN A 432 17.74 -23.60 -5.15
CA ASN A 432 17.16 -24.38 -4.08
C ASN A 432 15.71 -23.94 -3.82
N THR A 433 14.79 -24.90 -3.77
CA THR A 433 13.36 -24.65 -3.53
C THR A 433 13.03 -24.27 -2.09
N GLY A 434 13.94 -24.56 -1.15
CA GLY A 434 13.83 -24.18 0.26
C GLY A 434 14.27 -22.74 0.55
N TYR A 435 14.86 -22.04 -0.42
CA TYR A 435 15.30 -20.65 -0.25
C TYR A 435 14.15 -19.67 -0.44
N ARG A 436 14.20 -18.56 0.30
CA ARG A 436 13.16 -17.55 0.25
C ARG A 436 13.41 -16.62 -0.93
N ALA A 437 12.57 -16.74 -1.96
CA ALA A 437 12.64 -15.94 -3.17
C ALA A 437 11.57 -14.84 -3.18
N ILE A 438 11.99 -13.62 -3.52
CA ILE A 438 11.12 -12.45 -3.67
C ILE A 438 11.42 -11.84 -5.03
N LYS A 439 10.39 -11.61 -5.86
CA LYS A 439 10.53 -10.88 -7.13
C LYS A 439 9.99 -9.46 -7.02
N LEU A 440 10.60 -8.54 -7.76
CA LEU A 440 10.07 -7.21 -7.99
C LEU A 440 9.10 -7.23 -9.18
N VAL A 441 7.92 -6.67 -8.96
CA VAL A 441 6.87 -6.46 -9.95
C VAL A 441 6.70 -4.98 -10.24
N GLY A 442 5.84 -4.66 -11.21
CA GLY A 442 5.52 -3.28 -11.55
C GLY A 442 6.13 -2.79 -12.86
N ALA A 443 5.77 -1.58 -13.30
CA ALA A 443 6.39 -0.95 -14.46
C ALA A 443 7.75 -0.33 -14.07
N SER A 444 8.67 -0.28 -15.03
CA SER A 444 9.96 0.42 -14.91
C SER A 444 9.83 1.86 -15.39
#